data_AF-A0A7C9I212-F1
#
_entry.id   AF-A0A7C9I212-F1
#
_cell.length_a   1.000
_cell.length_b   1.000
_cell.length_c   1.000
_cell.angle_alpha   90.00
_cell.angle_beta   90.00
_cell.angle_gamma   90.00
#
_symmetry.space_group_name_H-M   'P 1'
#
loop_
_entity.id
_entity.type
_entity.pdbx_description
1 polymer ?
#
loop_
_entity_poly.entity_id
_entity_poly.type
_entity_poly.pdbx_seq_one_letter_code
_entity_poly.pdbx_strand_id
1 'polypeptide(L)'
;MTLTAPTWPDGLTDQTPLPFNIWRVMTHVDGLRDLTEVARLAGMTVPDAQERLRTAGEWVKRANQNHQQVSDDTADAVTACLTPVVGPMAAVMVDEALDDLGDGATLNALLSHVARQLTPERVQQFARNLRARGLA
;
A
#
# COMPACT_ATOMS: atom_id res chain seq x y z
N MET A 1 -17.73 -12.49 25.35
CA MET A 1 -17.20 -12.02 24.04
C MET A 1 -16.12 -13.00 23.65
N THR A 2 -16.30 -13.74 22.56
CA THR A 2 -15.31 -14.71 22.08
C THR A 2 -14.07 -13.96 21.61
N LEU A 3 -12.99 -14.03 22.40
CA LEU A 3 -11.66 -13.51 22.05
C LEU A 3 -11.08 -14.44 20.99
N THR A 4 -11.48 -14.26 19.74
CA THR A 4 -10.93 -15.04 18.62
C THR A 4 -9.44 -14.74 18.52
N ALA A 5 -8.61 -15.78 18.52
CA ALA A 5 -7.18 -15.64 18.30
C ALA A 5 -6.92 -14.94 16.97
N PRO A 6 -6.09 -13.89 16.91
CA PRO A 6 -5.72 -13.28 15.64
C PRO A 6 -5.08 -14.31 14.72
N THR A 7 -5.35 -14.18 13.43
CA THR A 7 -4.70 -14.94 12.36
C THR A 7 -3.97 -13.99 11.45
N TRP A 8 -3.01 -14.53 10.69
CA TRP A 8 -2.39 -13.76 9.61
C TRP A 8 -3.47 -13.33 8.60
N PRO A 9 -3.47 -12.06 8.16
CA PRO A 9 -4.29 -11.63 7.03
C PRO A 9 -3.99 -12.46 5.79
N ASP A 10 -5.03 -12.81 5.03
CA ASP A 10 -4.90 -13.53 3.77
C ASP A 10 -3.90 -12.83 2.84
N GLY A 11 -2.94 -13.59 2.29
CA GLY A 11 -1.91 -13.06 1.40
C GLY A 11 -0.65 -12.53 2.09
N LEU A 12 -0.60 -12.46 3.43
CA LEU A 12 0.67 -12.32 4.15
C LEU A 12 1.26 -13.67 4.52
N THR A 13 2.58 -13.73 4.45
CA THR A 13 3.38 -14.84 4.98
C THR A 13 4.47 -14.27 5.88
N ASP A 14 5.13 -15.14 6.64
CA ASP A 14 6.33 -14.80 7.41
C ASP A 14 7.48 -14.25 6.53
N GLN A 15 7.46 -14.55 5.22
CA GLN A 15 8.42 -14.05 4.23
C GLN A 15 8.05 -12.66 3.68
N THR A 16 6.86 -12.12 3.97
CA THR A 16 6.45 -10.82 3.45
C THR A 16 7.26 -9.70 4.14
N PRO A 17 7.92 -8.80 3.37
CA PRO A 17 8.63 -7.67 3.96
C PRO A 17 7.62 -6.69 4.58
N LEU A 18 7.58 -6.70 5.91
CA LEU A 18 6.72 -5.85 6.73
C LEU A 18 7.57 -4.79 7.46
N PRO A 19 7.03 -3.57 7.66
CA PRO A 19 7.60 -2.62 8.62
C PRO A 19 7.83 -3.30 9.98
N PHE A 20 8.98 -3.03 10.62
CA PHE A 20 9.40 -3.75 11.84
C PHE A 20 8.35 -3.75 12.96
N ASN A 21 7.65 -2.63 13.14
CA ASN A 21 6.59 -2.49 14.14
C ASN A 21 5.36 -3.38 13.86
N ILE A 22 5.09 -3.70 12.59
CA ILE A 22 4.03 -4.63 12.19
C ILE A 22 4.56 -6.06 12.32
N TRP A 23 5.75 -6.34 11.79
CA TRP A 23 6.39 -7.66 11.88
C TRP A 23 6.51 -8.18 13.32
N ARG A 24 6.88 -7.29 14.25
CA ARG A 24 7.01 -7.62 15.69
C ARG A 24 5.71 -8.14 16.32
N VAL A 25 4.56 -7.73 15.81
CA VAL A 25 3.25 -8.28 16.23
C VAL A 25 2.97 -9.58 15.48
N MET A 26 3.11 -9.54 14.15
CA MET A 26 2.76 -10.67 13.28
C MET A 26 3.55 -11.95 13.60
N THR A 27 4.81 -11.86 14.00
CA THR A 27 5.63 -13.04 14.39
C THR A 27 5.09 -13.80 15.61
N HIS A 28 4.18 -13.21 16.38
CA HIS A 28 3.53 -13.85 17.53
C HIS A 28 2.09 -14.29 17.24
N VAL A 29 1.57 -14.00 16.04
CA VAL A 29 0.24 -14.42 15.59
C VAL A 29 0.35 -15.82 15.02
N ASP A 30 -0.24 -16.80 15.71
CA ASP A 30 -0.23 -18.22 15.31
C ASP A 30 -1.63 -18.84 15.26
N GLY A 31 -2.68 -18.03 15.45
CA GLY A 31 -4.06 -18.53 15.51
C GLY A 31 -4.42 -19.27 16.80
N LEU A 32 -3.52 -19.33 17.78
CA LEU A 32 -3.73 -20.00 19.07
C LEU A 32 -3.73 -19.02 20.23
N ARG A 33 -2.79 -18.07 20.24
CA ARG A 33 -2.66 -17.04 21.28
C ARG A 33 -3.71 -15.95 21.09
N ASP A 34 -4.28 -15.46 22.19
CA ASP A 34 -5.16 -14.31 22.16
C ASP A 34 -4.38 -12.99 21.97
N LEU A 35 -5.11 -11.91 21.72
CA LEU A 35 -4.51 -10.60 21.46
C LEU A 35 -3.73 -10.05 22.68
N THR A 36 -4.12 -10.43 23.90
CA THR A 36 -3.45 -10.00 25.13
C THR A 36 -2.05 -10.60 25.21
N GLU A 37 -1.94 -11.90 24.94
CA GLU A 37 -0.67 -12.61 24.95
C GLU A 37 0.23 -12.17 23.79
N VAL A 38 -0.34 -11.94 22.60
CA VAL A 38 0.39 -11.35 21.47
C VAL A 38 0.96 -9.98 21.83
N ALA A 39 0.16 -9.09 22.43
CA ALA A 39 0.62 -7.75 22.85
C ALA A 39 1.73 -7.83 23.89
N ARG A 40 1.61 -8.74 24.87
CA ARG A 40 2.64 -8.98 25.90
C ARG A 40 3.96 -9.42 25.29
N LEU A 41 3.94 -10.39 24.37
CA LEU A 41 5.14 -10.89 23.69
C LEU A 41 5.76 -9.83 22.78
N ALA A 42 4.92 -9.06 22.08
CA ALA A 42 5.36 -7.95 21.24
C ALA A 42 5.80 -6.73 22.06
N GLY A 43 5.71 -6.75 23.39
CA GLY A 43 6.13 -5.68 24.29
C GLY A 43 5.36 -4.38 24.07
N MET A 44 4.05 -4.46 23.85
CA MET A 44 3.17 -3.33 23.59
C MET A 44 1.81 -3.48 24.28
N THR A 45 0.99 -2.43 24.23
CA THR A 45 -0.37 -2.49 24.78
C THR A 45 -1.30 -3.25 23.83
N VAL A 46 -2.42 -3.77 24.36
CA VAL A 46 -3.46 -4.44 23.54
C VAL A 46 -4.01 -3.53 22.43
N PRO A 47 -4.34 -2.24 22.69
CA PRO A 47 -4.72 -1.31 21.63
C PRO A 47 -3.66 -1.13 20.54
N ASP A 48 -2.38 -1.05 20.91
CA ASP A 48 -1.29 -0.93 19.93
C ASP A 48 -1.19 -2.17 19.04
N ALA A 49 -1.25 -3.36 19.64
CA ALA A 49 -1.22 -4.62 18.90
C ALA A 49 -2.41 -4.74 17.94
N GLN A 50 -3.61 -4.34 18.39
CA GLN A 50 -4.81 -4.32 17.56
C GLN A 50 -4.65 -3.41 16.34
N GLU A 51 -4.10 -2.21 16.56
CA GLU A 51 -3.88 -1.24 15.50
C GLU A 51 -2.84 -1.74 14.47
N ARG A 52 -1.77 -2.41 14.92
CA ARG A 52 -0.79 -3.02 14.01
C ARG A 52 -1.35 -4.20 13.22
N LEU A 53 -2.22 -5.02 13.80
CA LEU A 53 -2.94 -6.07 13.06
C LEU A 53 -3.84 -5.49 11.97
N ARG A 54 -4.58 -4.42 12.29
CA ARG A 54 -5.39 -3.69 11.32
C ARG A 54 -4.52 -3.13 10.19
N THR A 55 -3.38 -2.52 10.54
CA THR A 55 -2.41 -1.98 9.57
C THR A 55 -1.79 -3.08 8.70
N ALA A 56 -1.55 -4.28 9.24
CA ALA A 56 -1.05 -5.43 8.49
C ALA A 56 -2.03 -5.84 7.38
N GLY A 57 -3.34 -5.86 7.67
CA GLY A 57 -4.37 -6.13 6.67
C GLY A 57 -4.42 -5.09 5.55
N GLU A 58 -4.15 -3.81 5.85
CA GLU A 58 -4.01 -2.77 4.83
C GLU A 58 -2.73 -2.94 4.01
N TRP A 59 -1.66 -3.49 4.59
CA TRP A 59 -0.41 -3.73 3.89
C TRP A 59 -0.56 -4.72 2.75
N VAL A 60 -1.36 -5.79 2.91
CA VAL A 60 -1.70 -6.72 1.81
C VAL A 60 -2.38 -6.00 0.67
N LYS A 61 -3.39 -5.19 0.98
CA LYS A 61 -4.16 -4.49 -0.05
C LYS A 61 -3.26 -3.55 -0.85
N ARG A 62 -2.40 -2.79 -0.18
CA ARG A 62 -1.44 -1.89 -0.83
C ARG A 62 -0.36 -2.65 -1.59
N ALA A 63 0.24 -3.69 -1.01
CA ALA A 63 1.29 -4.47 -1.67
C ALA A 63 0.78 -5.23 -2.90
N ASN A 64 -0.44 -5.78 -2.84
CA ASN A 64 -1.07 -6.45 -3.99
C ASN A 64 -1.51 -5.45 -5.07
N GLN A 65 -2.09 -4.30 -4.70
CA GLN A 65 -2.43 -3.24 -5.66
C GLN A 65 -1.18 -2.68 -6.37
N ASN A 66 -0.08 -2.54 -5.64
CA ASN A 66 1.18 -2.00 -6.16
C ASN A 66 1.92 -2.95 -7.11
N HIS A 67 1.68 -4.27 -7.00
CA HIS A 67 2.23 -5.29 -7.90
C HIS A 67 1.25 -5.73 -8.97
N GLN A 68 0.00 -5.25 -8.94
CA GLN A 68 -0.97 -5.53 -9.98
C GLN A 68 -0.58 -4.78 -11.26
N GLN A 69 -0.72 -5.45 -12.40
CA GLN A 69 -0.59 -4.79 -13.70
C GLN A 69 -1.58 -3.64 -13.80
N VAL A 70 -1.12 -2.54 -14.37
CA VAL A 70 -1.97 -1.38 -14.64
C VAL A 70 -3.04 -1.80 -15.64
N SER A 71 -4.30 -1.63 -15.26
CA SER A 71 -5.44 -1.67 -16.18
C SER A 71 -5.74 -0.28 -16.69
N ASP A 72 -6.47 -0.18 -17.79
CA ASP A 72 -6.93 1.11 -18.35
C ASP A 72 -7.65 1.96 -17.30
N ASP A 73 -8.54 1.37 -16.51
CA ASP A 73 -9.25 2.06 -15.40
C ASP A 73 -8.26 2.64 -14.36
N THR A 74 -7.17 1.92 -14.10
CA THR A 74 -6.15 2.37 -13.15
C THR A 74 -5.30 3.50 -13.75
N ALA A 75 -4.95 3.40 -15.04
CA ALA A 75 -4.26 4.45 -15.77
C ALA A 75 -5.09 5.75 -15.79
N ASP A 76 -6.38 5.64 -16.10
CA ASP A 76 -7.33 6.77 -16.07
C ASP A 76 -7.42 7.41 -14.69
N ALA A 77 -7.46 6.61 -13.63
CA ALA A 77 -7.49 7.10 -12.27
C ALA A 77 -6.20 7.85 -11.90
N VAL A 78 -5.04 7.35 -12.32
CA VAL A 78 -3.74 8.00 -12.14
C VAL A 78 -3.67 9.32 -12.93
N THR A 79 -4.10 9.31 -14.20
CA THR A 79 -4.20 10.49 -15.05
C THR A 79 -5.05 11.57 -14.37
N ALA A 80 -6.24 11.20 -13.88
CA ALA A 80 -7.11 12.13 -13.18
C ALA A 80 -6.55 12.67 -11.85
N CYS A 81 -5.68 11.91 -11.17
CA CYS A 81 -4.92 12.40 -10.00
C CYS A 81 -3.80 13.37 -10.37
N LEU A 82 -3.24 13.22 -11.57
CA LEU A 82 -2.11 14.00 -12.08
C LEU A 82 -2.58 15.30 -12.78
N THR A 83 -3.76 15.31 -13.40
CA THR A 83 -4.33 16.48 -14.09
C THR A 83 -4.35 17.76 -13.24
N PRO A 84 -4.72 17.76 -11.95
CA PRO A 84 -4.68 18.97 -11.12
C PRO A 84 -3.26 19.51 -10.85
N VAL A 85 -2.21 18.73 -11.15
CA VAL A 85 -0.81 19.02 -10.86
C VAL A 85 -0.07 19.55 -12.09
N VAL A 86 -0.33 18.95 -13.26
CA VAL A 86 0.38 19.25 -14.52
C VAL A 86 -0.54 19.67 -15.67
N GLY A 87 -1.85 19.75 -15.41
CA GLY A 87 -2.84 20.12 -16.41
C GLY A 87 -3.05 19.02 -17.47
N PRO A 88 -3.42 19.40 -18.71
CA PRO A 88 -3.75 18.45 -19.78
C PRO A 88 -2.61 17.49 -20.16
N MET A 89 -1.36 17.82 -19.81
CA MET A 89 -0.20 16.97 -20.10
C MET A 89 -0.20 15.66 -19.30
N ALA A 90 -1.08 15.53 -18.30
CA ALA A 90 -1.17 14.34 -17.46
C ALA A 90 -1.39 13.05 -18.26
N ALA A 91 -2.25 13.08 -19.28
CA ALA A 91 -2.52 11.90 -20.11
C ALA A 91 -1.27 11.47 -20.87
N VAL A 92 -0.60 12.41 -21.55
CA VAL A 92 0.63 12.15 -22.30
C VAL A 92 1.72 11.59 -21.40
N MET A 93 1.90 12.15 -20.20
CA MET A 93 2.91 11.66 -19.24
C MET A 93 2.62 10.24 -18.75
N VAL A 94 1.35 9.86 -18.62
CA VAL A 94 0.96 8.50 -18.21
C VAL A 94 1.14 7.53 -19.38
N ASP A 95 0.74 7.91 -20.59
CA ASP A 95 0.91 7.10 -21.80
C ASP A 95 2.39 6.84 -22.08
N GLU A 96 3.24 7.88 -22.08
CA GLU A 96 4.69 7.75 -22.24
C GLU A 96 5.31 6.85 -21.16
N ALA A 97 4.86 6.98 -19.91
CA ALA A 97 5.35 6.14 -18.82
C ALA A 97 4.92 4.67 -18.98
N LEU A 98 3.73 4.39 -19.51
CA LEU A 98 3.27 3.04 -19.78
C LEU A 98 4.01 2.42 -20.96
N ASP A 99 4.21 3.17 -22.04
CA ASP A 99 5.00 2.75 -23.20
C ASP A 99 6.45 2.41 -22.80
N ASP A 100 7.06 3.24 -21.95
CA ASP A 100 8.42 3.01 -21.42
C ASP A 100 8.52 1.77 -20.52
N LEU A 101 7.45 1.45 -19.78
CA LEU A 101 7.41 0.32 -18.84
C LEU A 101 6.98 -1.01 -19.49
N GLY A 102 6.25 -0.95 -20.61
CA GLY A 102 5.78 -2.09 -21.39
C GLY A 102 4.66 -2.91 -20.72
N ASP A 103 4.31 -4.05 -21.33
CA ASP A 103 3.15 -4.89 -20.99
C ASP A 103 3.09 -5.41 -19.54
N GLY A 104 4.19 -5.31 -18.80
CA GLY A 104 4.30 -5.71 -17.38
C GLY A 104 4.17 -4.57 -16.39
N ALA A 105 3.83 -3.36 -16.83
CA ALA A 105 3.80 -2.16 -15.99
C ALA A 105 2.90 -2.38 -14.77
N THR A 106 3.49 -2.27 -13.57
CA THR A 106 2.75 -2.30 -12.30
C THR A 106 2.41 -0.88 -11.86
N LEU A 107 1.37 -0.74 -11.04
CA LEU A 107 0.98 0.58 -10.50
C LEU A 107 2.15 1.28 -9.81
N ASN A 108 2.95 0.57 -9.02
CA ASN A 108 4.11 1.17 -8.35
C ASN A 108 5.18 1.65 -9.33
N ALA A 109 5.43 0.89 -10.41
CA ALA A 109 6.38 1.28 -11.44
C ALA A 109 5.90 2.55 -12.17
N LEU A 110 4.61 2.61 -12.52
CA LEU A 110 3.99 3.79 -13.13
C LEU A 110 4.09 5.02 -12.22
N LEU A 111 3.65 4.91 -10.96
CA LEU A 111 3.68 6.01 -10.00
C LEU A 111 5.11 6.52 -9.76
N SER A 112 6.08 5.61 -9.64
CA SER A 112 7.49 5.94 -9.48
C SER A 112 8.06 6.62 -10.73
N HIS A 113 7.68 6.14 -11.92
CA HIS A 113 8.12 6.72 -13.19
C HIS A 113 7.61 8.16 -13.32
N VAL A 114 6.30 8.37 -13.15
CA VAL A 114 5.67 9.70 -13.21
C VAL A 114 6.26 10.64 -12.15
N ALA A 115 6.46 10.18 -10.90
CA ALA A 115 6.99 11.01 -9.84
C ALA A 115 8.40 11.55 -10.13
N ARG A 116 9.24 10.81 -10.86
CA ARG A 116 10.59 11.27 -11.27
C ARG A 116 10.55 12.43 -12.26
N GLN A 117 9.46 12.61 -12.99
CA GLN A 117 9.28 13.70 -13.95
C GLN A 117 8.72 14.98 -13.29
N LEU A 118 8.36 14.92 -12.01
CA LEU A 118 7.75 16.04 -11.27
C LEU A 118 8.76 16.75 -10.36
N THR A 119 8.51 18.03 -10.10
CA THR A 119 9.20 18.76 -9.02
C THR A 119 8.75 18.24 -7.65
N PRO A 120 9.56 18.38 -6.58
CA PRO A 120 9.21 17.86 -5.24
C PRO A 120 7.85 18.35 -4.71
N GLU A 121 7.48 19.60 -4.99
CA GLU A 121 6.19 20.19 -4.59
C GLU A 121 5.02 19.50 -5.30
N ARG A 122 5.18 19.23 -6.60
CA ARG A 122 4.20 18.54 -7.43
C ARG A 122 4.07 17.07 -7.03
N VAL A 123 5.17 16.40 -6.69
CA VAL A 123 5.16 15.04 -6.12
C VAL A 123 4.30 15.00 -4.85
N GLN A 124 4.45 15.97 -3.94
CA GLN A 124 3.64 16.00 -2.72
C GLN A 124 2.15 16.22 -3.01
N GLN A 125 1.82 17.09 -3.96
CA GLN A 125 0.42 17.33 -4.36
C GLN A 125 -0.19 16.09 -5.03
N PHE A 126 0.56 15.44 -5.92
CA PHE A 126 0.15 14.20 -6.57
C PHE A 126 -0.06 13.07 -5.56
N ALA A 127 0.86 12.89 -4.61
CA ALA A 127 0.73 11.90 -3.54
C ALA A 127 -0.48 12.18 -2.62
N ARG A 128 -0.86 13.44 -2.41
CA ARG A 128 -2.11 13.78 -1.70
C ARG A 128 -3.34 13.34 -2.50
N ASN A 129 -3.36 13.58 -3.80
CA ASN A 129 -4.47 13.19 -4.68
C ASN A 129 -4.64 11.67 -4.75
N LEU A 130 -3.53 10.91 -4.81
CA LEU A 130 -3.57 9.44 -4.83
C LEU A 130 -4.15 8.86 -3.54
N ARG A 131 -3.71 9.35 -2.38
CA ARG A 131 -4.26 8.91 -1.07
C ARG A 131 -5.74 9.21 -0.94
N ALA A 132 -6.19 10.37 -1.41
CA ALA A 132 -7.61 10.75 -1.39
C ALA A 132 -8.48 9.79 -2.22
N ARG A 133 -7.90 9.10 -3.21
CA ARG A 133 -8.58 8.09 -4.03
C ARG A 133 -8.27 6.64 -3.63
N GLY A 134 -7.49 6.42 -2.58
CA GLY A 134 -7.10 5.08 -2.12
C GLY A 134 -6.10 4.36 -3.04
N LEU A 135 -5.35 5.11 -3.86
CA LEU A 135 -4.31 4.59 -4.76
C LEU A 135 -2.90 4.63 -4.15
N ALA A 136 -2.74 5.20 -2.95
CA ALA A 136 -1.48 5.32 -2.21
C ALA A 136 -1.70 5.26 -0.70
#